data_AF-A0A3D3EQW6-F1
#
_entry.id   AF-A0A3D3EQW6-F1
#
_cell.length_a   1.000
_cell.length_b   1.000
_cell.length_c   1.000
_cell.angle_alpha   90.00
_cell.angle_beta   90.00
_cell.angle_gamma   90.00
#
_symmetry.space_group_name_H-M   'P 1'
#
loop_
_entity.id
_entity.type
_entity.pdbx_description
1 polymer ?
#
loop_
_entity_poly.entity_id
_entity_poly.type
_entity_poly.pdbx_seq_one_letter_code
_entity_poly.pdbx_strand_id
1 'polypeptide(L)'
;MKKKWWHSSVVYQIYPRSFQDSNGDGIGDLRGIINRLDYLENLGIDVIWLSPVFKSPNDDNGYDISDYEDIMDDFGTMEDMELLLAEANKRNIKILMDLVANHTSDEHRWFIEARKSRDNQYRDYYIWRDPVDGHEPNDLGSTFSGSAW
;
A
#
# COMPACT_ATOMS: atom_id res chain seq x y z
N MET A 1 13.83 -24.70 18.39
CA MET A 1 13.28 -23.40 17.94
C MET A 1 12.10 -23.03 18.83
N LYS A 2 11.98 -21.79 19.31
CA LYS A 2 10.83 -21.35 20.13
C LYS A 2 9.63 -21.13 19.21
N LYS A 3 8.51 -21.83 19.43
CA LYS A 3 7.27 -21.60 18.66
C LYS A 3 6.79 -20.16 18.84
N LYS A 4 6.38 -19.53 17.74
CA LYS A 4 5.78 -18.19 17.68
C LYS A 4 4.34 -18.33 17.19
N TRP A 5 3.49 -17.37 17.53
CA TRP A 5 2.07 -17.39 17.16
C TRP A 5 1.87 -17.50 15.63
N TRP A 6 2.66 -16.77 14.85
CA TRP A 6 2.59 -16.74 13.40
C TRP A 6 3.04 -18.04 12.71
N HIS A 7 3.71 -18.97 13.41
CA HIS A 7 4.03 -20.29 12.84
C HIS A 7 2.79 -21.17 12.61
N SER A 8 1.68 -20.85 13.28
CA SER A 8 0.43 -21.63 13.21
C SER A 8 -0.77 -20.77 12.81
N SER A 9 -0.54 -19.54 12.34
CA SER A 9 -1.61 -18.64 11.95
C SER A 9 -2.11 -18.93 10.54
N VAL A 10 -3.41 -18.75 10.34
CA VAL A 10 -4.06 -18.73 9.03
C VAL A 10 -4.18 -17.27 8.58
N VAL A 11 -3.58 -16.96 7.42
CA VAL A 11 -3.60 -15.63 6.82
C VAL A 11 -4.62 -15.60 5.69
N TYR A 12 -5.45 -14.56 5.68
CA TYR A 12 -6.38 -14.26 4.58
C TYR A 12 -5.97 -12.93 3.95
N GLN A 13 -5.67 -12.93 2.66
CA GLN A 13 -5.36 -11.70 1.95
C GLN A 13 -6.64 -11.02 1.48
N ILE A 14 -6.75 -9.72 1.72
CA ILE A 14 -7.82 -8.88 1.19
C ILE A 14 -7.21 -7.91 0.17
N TYR A 15 -7.81 -7.87 -1.01
CA TYR A 15 -7.65 -6.81 -1.99
C TYR A 15 -8.83 -5.84 -1.83
N PRO A 16 -8.67 -4.70 -1.12
CA PRO A 16 -9.79 -3.87 -0.63
C PRO A 16 -10.75 -3.46 -1.74
N ARG A 17 -10.19 -2.94 -2.85
CA ARG A 17 -10.91 -2.45 -4.03
C ARG A 17 -11.93 -3.42 -4.59
N SER A 18 -11.79 -4.73 -4.38
CA SER A 18 -12.70 -5.75 -4.91
C SER A 18 -13.32 -6.66 -3.84
N PHE A 19 -13.17 -6.33 -2.56
CA PHE A 19 -13.69 -7.17 -1.48
C PHE A 19 -15.16 -6.87 -1.17
N GLN A 20 -15.47 -5.65 -0.73
CA GLN A 20 -16.84 -5.21 -0.52
C GLN A 20 -16.95 -3.69 -0.52
N ASP A 21 -17.82 -3.17 -1.38
CA ASP A 21 -18.29 -1.77 -1.38
C ASP A 21 -19.37 -1.58 -0.30
N SER A 22 -19.29 -0.48 0.45
CA SER A 22 -20.26 -0.09 1.47
C SER A 22 -20.98 1.24 1.21
N ASN A 23 -20.54 2.03 0.24
CA ASN A 23 -21.05 3.39 -0.04
C ASN A 23 -21.78 3.50 -1.40
N GLY A 24 -21.66 2.50 -2.28
CA GLY A 24 -22.33 2.40 -3.58
C GLY A 24 -21.58 3.01 -4.75
N ASP A 25 -20.29 3.34 -4.63
CA ASP A 25 -19.46 3.87 -5.73
C ASP A 25 -18.87 2.77 -6.65
N GLY A 26 -19.04 1.49 -6.28
CA GLY A 26 -18.55 0.34 -7.04
C GLY A 26 -17.13 -0.10 -6.69
N ILE A 27 -16.49 0.53 -5.70
CA ILE A 27 -15.15 0.22 -5.20
C ILE A 27 -15.26 -0.32 -3.77
N GLY A 28 -14.54 -1.39 -3.47
CA GLY A 28 -14.49 -1.91 -2.10
C GLY A 28 -13.68 -1.02 -1.16
N ASP A 29 -14.15 -0.89 0.09
CA ASP A 29 -13.67 0.09 1.06
C ASP A 29 -13.44 -0.51 2.46
N LEU A 30 -12.85 0.26 3.39
CA LEU A 30 -12.53 -0.22 4.75
C LEU A 30 -13.79 -0.58 5.55
N ARG A 31 -14.89 0.14 5.35
CA ARG A 31 -16.19 -0.14 6.01
C ARG A 31 -16.79 -1.46 5.53
N GLY A 32 -16.62 -1.79 4.26
CA GLY A 32 -16.95 -3.08 3.68
C GLY A 32 -16.16 -4.21 4.33
N ILE A 33 -14.86 -4.01 4.58
CA ILE A 33 -14.04 -4.99 5.32
C ILE A 33 -14.57 -5.17 6.75
N ILE A 34 -14.85 -4.07 7.46
CA ILE A 34 -15.41 -4.10 8.83
C ILE A 34 -16.71 -4.92 8.87
N ASN A 35 -17.60 -4.75 7.88
CA ASN A 35 -18.86 -5.47 7.77
C ASN A 35 -18.70 -6.99 7.58
N ARG A 36 -17.50 -7.49 7.25
CA ARG A 36 -17.20 -8.92 7.06
C ARG A 36 -16.34 -9.52 8.15
N LEU A 37 -15.97 -8.78 9.18
CA LEU A 37 -15.13 -9.33 10.25
C LEU A 37 -15.76 -10.53 10.95
N ASP A 38 -17.09 -10.56 11.13
CA ASP A 38 -17.79 -11.73 11.70
C ASP A 38 -17.73 -12.95 10.78
N TYR A 39 -17.78 -12.73 9.46
CA TYR A 39 -17.60 -13.79 8.47
C TYR A 39 -16.18 -14.36 8.54
N LEU A 40 -15.18 -13.48 8.62
CA LEU A 40 -13.76 -13.87 8.68
C LEU A 40 -13.42 -14.58 10.00
N GLU A 41 -13.99 -14.13 11.12
CA GLU A 41 -13.87 -14.81 12.42
C GLU A 41 -14.48 -16.22 12.34
N ASN A 42 -15.69 -16.37 11.78
CA ASN A 42 -16.33 -17.67 11.61
C ASN A 42 -15.56 -18.60 10.65
N LEU A 43 -14.91 -18.03 9.63
CA LEU A 43 -14.00 -18.78 8.76
C LEU A 43 -12.77 -19.32 9.53
N GLY A 44 -12.40 -18.67 10.63
CA GLY A 44 -11.32 -19.10 11.53
C GLY A 44 -9.95 -18.55 11.17
N ILE A 45 -9.89 -17.35 10.58
CA ILE A 45 -8.61 -16.71 10.23
C ILE A 45 -7.99 -16.00 11.45
N ASP A 46 -6.66 -15.91 11.48
CA ASP A 46 -5.93 -15.20 12.55
C ASP A 46 -5.43 -13.82 12.09
N VAL A 47 -5.14 -13.67 10.79
CA VAL A 47 -4.51 -12.47 10.22
C VAL A 47 -5.18 -12.10 8.90
N ILE A 48 -5.52 -10.82 8.75
CA ILE A 48 -5.82 -10.21 7.45
C ILE A 48 -4.52 -9.58 6.93
N TRP A 49 -4.05 -10.01 5.78
CA TRP A 49 -3.05 -9.26 5.01
C TRP A 49 -3.79 -8.32 4.06
N LEU A 50 -3.64 -7.02 4.30
CA LEU A 50 -4.27 -5.98 3.53
C LEU A 50 -3.31 -5.53 2.41
N SER A 51 -3.75 -5.64 1.15
CA SER A 51 -3.09 -4.95 0.03
C SER A 51 -3.07 -3.43 0.30
N PRO A 52 -2.23 -2.63 -0.38
CA PRO A 52 -2.05 -1.22 -0.04
C PRO A 52 -3.36 -0.43 0.08
N VAL A 53 -3.47 0.35 1.16
CA VAL A 53 -4.59 1.29 1.42
C VAL A 53 -4.13 2.72 1.67
N PHE A 54 -2.84 2.97 1.53
CA PHE A 54 -2.25 4.30 1.71
C PHE A 54 -2.66 5.24 0.57
N LYS A 55 -2.55 6.55 0.80
CA LYS A 55 -2.80 7.56 -0.22
C LYS A 55 -1.94 7.31 -1.46
N SER A 56 -2.58 7.31 -2.63
CA SER A 56 -1.95 6.97 -3.91
C SER A 56 -2.73 7.61 -5.06
N PRO A 57 -2.05 8.03 -6.14
CA PRO A 57 -2.68 8.36 -7.43
C PRO A 57 -3.35 7.15 -8.10
N ASN A 58 -2.97 5.94 -7.68
CA ASN A 58 -3.54 4.66 -8.06
C ASN A 58 -3.20 4.27 -9.52
N ASP A 59 -2.02 4.66 -10.00
CA ASP A 59 -1.50 4.23 -11.31
C ASP A 59 -1.10 2.74 -11.32
N ASP A 60 -0.74 2.19 -10.15
CA ASP A 60 -0.49 0.76 -9.93
C ASP A 60 -1.33 0.22 -8.76
N ASN A 61 -2.62 0.58 -8.75
CA ASN A 61 -3.61 0.06 -7.78
C ASN A 61 -3.18 0.21 -6.29
N GLY A 62 -2.48 1.29 -5.95
CA GLY A 62 -2.09 1.62 -4.58
C GLY A 62 -0.65 1.25 -4.21
N TYR A 63 0.10 0.60 -5.10
CA TYR A 63 1.54 0.35 -4.86
C TYR A 63 2.39 1.60 -5.11
N ASP A 64 1.89 2.57 -5.87
CA ASP A 64 2.43 3.91 -6.06
C ASP A 64 1.99 4.87 -4.94
N ILE A 65 2.59 4.76 -3.75
CA ILE A 65 2.17 5.53 -2.56
C ILE A 65 2.67 6.98 -2.61
N SER A 66 1.77 7.95 -2.44
CA SER A 66 2.07 9.40 -2.38
C SER A 66 2.10 9.97 -0.96
N ASP A 67 1.45 9.32 0.01
CA ASP A 67 1.58 9.60 1.44
C ASP A 67 1.43 8.31 2.26
N TYR A 68 2.45 7.96 3.04
CA TYR A 68 2.48 6.76 3.89
C TYR A 68 1.68 6.92 5.19
N GLU A 69 1.28 8.14 5.54
CA GLU A 69 0.58 8.46 6.79
C GLU A 69 -0.91 8.75 6.59
N ASP A 70 -1.41 8.65 5.35
CA ASP A 70 -2.81 8.91 5.00
C ASP A 70 -3.43 7.73 4.23
N ILE A 71 -4.76 7.66 4.24
CA ILE A 71 -5.55 6.60 3.59
C ILE A 71 -6.00 7.06 2.20
N MET A 72 -6.09 6.13 1.25
CA MET A 72 -6.64 6.39 -0.07
C MET A 72 -8.12 6.81 0.03
N ASP A 73 -8.49 7.90 -0.65
CA ASP A 73 -9.86 8.45 -0.57
C ASP A 73 -10.94 7.42 -0.95
N ASP A 74 -10.66 6.57 -1.93
CA ASP A 74 -11.54 5.47 -2.38
C ASP A 74 -11.86 4.47 -1.25
N PHE A 75 -10.99 4.34 -0.24
CA PHE A 75 -11.14 3.33 0.82
C PHE A 75 -11.72 3.88 2.12
N GLY A 76 -11.78 5.21 2.27
CA GLY A 76 -12.32 5.89 3.45
C GLY A 76 -11.30 6.78 4.12
N THR A 77 -11.39 6.91 5.46
CA THR A 77 -10.54 7.82 6.24
C THR A 77 -9.61 7.09 7.21
N MET A 78 -8.70 7.84 7.84
CA MET A 78 -7.89 7.31 8.93
C MET A 78 -8.76 6.80 10.10
N GLU A 79 -9.89 7.45 10.40
CA GLU A 79 -10.82 6.98 11.43
C GLU A 79 -11.45 5.62 11.07
N ASP A 80 -11.69 5.36 9.78
CA ASP A 80 -12.17 4.05 9.33
C ASP A 80 -11.10 2.97 9.50
N MET A 81 -9.83 3.32 9.27
CA MET A 81 -8.69 2.41 9.52
C MET A 81 -8.51 2.12 11.01
N GLU A 82 -8.59 3.14 11.88
CA GLU A 82 -8.57 2.97 13.33
C GLU A 82 -9.72 2.07 13.81
N LEU A 83 -10.91 2.25 13.24
CA LEU A 83 -12.05 1.42 13.56
C LEU A 83 -11.85 -0.03 13.09
N LEU A 84 -11.31 -0.25 11.89
CA LEU A 84 -10.98 -1.59 11.40
C LEU A 84 -10.02 -2.30 12.35
N LEU A 85 -8.95 -1.62 12.78
CA LEU A 85 -7.98 -2.16 13.74
C LEU A 85 -8.66 -2.51 15.07
N ALA A 86 -9.52 -1.63 15.59
CA ALA A 86 -10.23 -1.85 16.84
C ALA A 86 -11.21 -3.04 16.75
N GLU A 87 -11.99 -3.12 15.68
CA GLU A 87 -12.98 -4.19 15.47
C GLU A 87 -12.34 -5.55 15.16
N ALA A 88 -11.26 -5.58 14.39
CA ALA A 88 -10.49 -6.81 14.14
C ALA A 88 -9.89 -7.33 15.45
N ASN A 89 -9.32 -6.45 16.27
CA ASN A 89 -8.71 -6.83 17.55
C ASN A 89 -9.74 -7.41 18.54
N LYS A 90 -11.00 -6.94 18.55
CA LYS A 90 -12.09 -7.54 19.36
C LYS A 90 -12.34 -9.01 19.02
N ARG A 91 -12.04 -9.42 17.79
CA ARG A 91 -12.18 -10.78 17.27
C ARG A 91 -10.87 -11.56 17.26
N ASN A 92 -9.82 -11.02 17.90
CA ASN A 92 -8.46 -11.56 17.88
C ASN A 92 -7.83 -11.67 16.49
N ILE A 93 -8.37 -10.96 15.49
CA ILE A 93 -7.82 -10.89 14.13
C ILE A 93 -6.76 -9.80 14.10
N LYS A 94 -5.57 -10.12 13.58
CA LYS A 94 -4.49 -9.16 13.36
C LYS A 94 -4.55 -8.58 11.96
N ILE A 95 -4.18 -7.31 11.81
CA ILE A 95 -3.98 -6.69 10.51
C ILE A 95 -2.49 -6.67 10.20
N LEU A 96 -2.11 -7.22 9.05
CA LEU A 96 -0.79 -7.12 8.45
C LEU A 96 -0.90 -6.17 7.25
N MET A 97 -0.16 -5.07 7.30
CA MET A 97 -0.11 -4.08 6.22
C MET A 97 0.91 -4.49 5.17
N ASP A 98 0.61 -4.23 3.90
CA ASP A 98 1.62 -4.23 2.85
C ASP A 98 2.61 -3.08 3.07
N LEU A 99 3.90 -3.33 2.82
CA LEU A 99 4.97 -2.32 2.97
C LEU A 99 5.70 -2.16 1.65
N VAL A 100 5.28 -1.16 0.88
CA VAL A 100 5.90 -0.80 -0.41
C VAL A 100 6.99 0.25 -0.16
N ALA A 101 8.20 -0.23 0.11
CA ALA A 101 9.34 0.64 0.47
C ALA A 101 10.46 0.65 -0.59
N ASN A 102 10.30 -0.08 -1.70
CA ASN A 102 11.26 -0.06 -2.81
C ASN A 102 11.17 1.24 -3.63
N HIS A 103 9.95 1.78 -3.78
CA HIS A 103 9.64 2.99 -4.52
C HIS A 103 8.49 3.74 -3.85
N THR A 104 8.30 5.00 -4.24
CA THR A 104 7.11 5.82 -3.95
C THR A 104 6.48 6.25 -5.27
N SER A 105 5.26 6.79 -5.24
CA SER A 105 4.75 7.59 -6.35
C SER A 105 5.66 8.79 -6.63
N ASP A 106 5.71 9.25 -7.88
CA ASP A 106 6.36 10.49 -8.28
C ASP A 106 5.58 11.74 -7.81
N GLU A 107 4.36 11.56 -7.30
CA GLU A 107 3.58 12.58 -6.59
C GLU A 107 3.89 12.60 -5.08
N HIS A 108 4.73 11.69 -4.57
CA HIS A 108 5.18 11.75 -3.17
C HIS A 108 6.00 13.02 -2.92
N ARG A 109 5.80 13.67 -1.77
CA ARG A 109 6.50 14.92 -1.41
C ARG A 109 8.01 14.81 -1.59
N TRP A 110 8.61 13.68 -1.20
CA TRP A 110 10.04 13.45 -1.37
C TRP A 110 10.48 13.50 -2.83
N PHE A 111 9.73 12.90 -3.76
CA PHE A 111 10.08 12.95 -5.19
C PHE A 111 9.89 14.36 -5.75
N ILE A 112 8.77 15.02 -5.40
CA ILE A 112 8.49 16.40 -5.78
C ILE A 112 9.61 17.34 -5.33
N GLU A 113 10.15 17.17 -4.12
CA GLU A 113 11.30 17.97 -3.66
C GLU A 113 12.61 17.56 -4.37
N ALA A 114 12.89 16.25 -4.48
CA ALA A 114 14.12 15.71 -5.06
C ALA A 114 14.33 16.13 -6.53
N ARG A 115 13.24 16.33 -7.28
CA ARG A 115 13.29 16.76 -8.69
C ARG A 115 13.49 18.26 -8.90
N LYS A 116 13.37 19.11 -7.86
CA LYS A 116 13.47 20.58 -8.00
C LYS A 116 14.88 21.06 -8.32
N SER A 117 15.90 20.44 -7.73
CA SER A 117 17.30 20.82 -7.96
C SER A 117 18.27 19.70 -7.59
N ARG A 118 19.49 19.75 -8.14
CA ARG A 118 20.56 18.76 -7.88
C ARG A 118 21.17 18.89 -6.47
N ASP A 119 20.93 19.99 -5.78
CA ASP A 119 21.42 20.32 -4.44
C ASP A 119 20.32 20.23 -3.35
N ASN A 120 19.13 19.75 -3.70
CA ASN A 120 18.03 19.59 -2.75
C ASN A 120 18.35 18.50 -1.70
N GLN A 121 17.94 18.71 -0.44
CA GLN A 121 18.15 17.74 0.64
C GLN A 121 17.53 16.35 0.38
N TYR A 122 16.47 16.29 -0.43
CA TYR A 122 15.80 15.04 -0.80
C TYR A 122 16.40 14.40 -2.06
N ARG A 123 17.39 15.03 -2.72
CA ARG A 123 17.93 14.57 -4.01
C ARG A 123 18.33 13.10 -3.98
N ASP A 124 19.06 12.70 -2.95
CA ASP A 124 19.62 11.35 -2.83
C ASP A 124 18.62 10.32 -2.27
N TYR A 125 17.35 10.68 -2.10
CA TYR A 125 16.29 9.70 -1.78
C TYR A 125 15.95 8.83 -3.00
N TYR A 126 16.26 9.30 -4.21
CA TYR A 126 15.99 8.58 -5.48
C TYR A 126 17.26 8.44 -6.30
N ILE A 127 17.21 7.56 -7.30
CA ILE A 127 18.37 7.24 -8.14
C ILE A 127 18.37 8.17 -9.36
N TRP A 128 19.30 9.12 -9.38
CA TRP A 128 19.49 10.04 -10.50
C TRP A 128 20.82 9.80 -11.19
N ARG A 129 20.83 9.71 -12.52
CA ARG A 129 22.07 9.57 -13.31
C ARG A 129 22.02 10.45 -14.56
N ASP A 130 23.19 10.90 -14.99
CA ASP A 130 23.31 11.61 -16.27
C ASP A 130 23.18 10.62 -17.44
N PRO A 131 22.64 11.04 -18.59
CA PRO A 131 22.60 10.22 -19.80
C PRO A 131 24.01 9.87 -20.29
N VAL A 132 24.14 8.75 -21.01
CA VAL A 132 25.39 8.31 -21.63
C VAL A 132 25.24 8.40 -23.14
N ASP A 133 26.10 9.21 -23.79
CA ASP A 133 26.08 9.42 -25.25
C ASP A 133 24.72 9.87 -25.82
N GLY A 134 23.93 10.62 -25.05
CA GLY A 134 22.58 11.07 -25.43
C GLY A 134 21.48 10.03 -25.24
N HIS A 135 21.80 8.87 -24.66
CA HIS A 135 20.90 7.79 -24.31
C HIS A 135 20.74 7.65 -22.79
N GLU A 136 19.83 6.77 -22.37
CA GLU A 136 19.58 6.43 -20.98
C GLU A 136 20.87 5.93 -20.28
N PRO A 137 21.00 6.08 -18.95
CA PRO A 137 22.22 5.72 -18.22
C PRO A 137 22.72 4.28 -18.39
N ASN A 138 21.81 3.33 -18.66
CA ASN A 138 22.11 1.96 -19.06
C ASN A 138 20.88 1.31 -19.74
N ASP A 139 20.96 0.01 -20.03
CA ASP A 139 19.96 -0.79 -20.76
C ASP A 139 18.89 -1.46 -19.86
N LEU A 140 18.77 -1.06 -18.59
CA LEU A 140 17.77 -1.61 -17.68
C LEU A 140 16.35 -1.31 -18.18
N GLY A 141 15.53 -2.35 -18.29
CA GLY A 141 14.12 -2.27 -18.67
C GLY A 141 13.18 -2.19 -17.47
N SER A 142 12.06 -1.48 -17.64
CA SER A 142 10.97 -1.43 -16.65
C SER A 142 10.10 -2.68 -16.72
N THR A 143 9.59 -3.12 -15.56
CA THR A 143 8.58 -4.19 -15.46
C THR A 143 7.30 -3.82 -16.21
N PHE A 144 6.99 -2.53 -16.35
CA PHE A 144 5.83 -2.02 -17.10
C PHE A 144 6.15 -1.73 -18.58
N SER A 145 7.21 -2.36 -19.13
CA SER A 145 7.75 -2.15 -20.49
C SER A 145 8.51 -0.83 -20.67
N GLY A 146 9.41 -0.81 -21.65
CA GLY A 146 10.26 0.36 -21.94
C GLY A 146 11.48 0.48 -21.03
N SER A 147 12.10 1.67 -21.03
CA SER A 147 13.26 2.00 -20.18
C SER A 147 12.88 2.08 -18.70
N ALA A 148 13.84 1.79 -17.81
CA ALA A 148 13.72 2.02 -16.36
C ALA A 148 14.23 3.40 -15.88
N TRP A 149 14.64 4.28 -16.81
CA TRP A 149 15.19 5.61 -16.54
C TRP A 149 14.30 6.75 -17.02
#